data_AF-A0AAU1YUQ9-F1
#
_entry.id   AF-A0AAU1YUQ9-F1
#
_cell.length_a   1.000
_cell.length_b   1.000
_cell.length_c   1.000
_cell.angle_alpha   90.00
_cell.angle_beta   90.00
_cell.angle_gamma   90.00
#
_symmetry.space_group_name_H-M   'P 1'
#
loop_
_entity.id
_entity.type
_entity.pdbx_description
1 polymer ?
#
loop_
_entity_poly.entity_id
_entity_poly.type
_entity_poly.pdbx_seq_one_letter_code
_entity_poly.pdbx_strand_id
1 'polypeptide(L)'
;MSVYETHVTVRCPGPAELARLETWAGERELKITHIVLARGRMASQPMLTLPDREGHERLVPALRAAGFDPVRVKVETVPAACDALARAGYEIRSEEREFVLYDSDLSVDDGWIEEGASS
;
A
#
# COMPACT_ATOMS: atom_id res chain seq x y z
N MET A 1 12.06 3.16 -9.86
CA MET A 1 10.88 2.89 -8.99
C MET A 1 11.30 1.95 -7.89
N SER A 2 10.79 2.14 -6.67
CA SER A 2 10.99 1.16 -5.60
C SER A 2 10.32 -0.15 -5.96
N VAL A 3 10.97 -1.28 -5.67
CA VAL A 3 10.37 -2.62 -5.83
C VAL A 3 9.44 -2.96 -4.67
N TYR A 4 9.38 -2.13 -3.63
CA TYR A 4 8.54 -2.34 -2.45
C TYR A 4 7.60 -1.15 -2.23
N GLU A 5 6.37 -1.47 -1.85
CA GLU A 5 5.41 -0.50 -1.34
C GLU A 5 4.90 -0.99 0.02
N THR A 6 4.90 -0.11 1.02
CA THR A 6 4.35 -0.43 2.35
C THR A 6 3.11 0.40 2.63
N HIS A 7 2.06 -0.27 3.08
CA HIS A 7 0.82 0.36 3.51
C HIS A 7 0.58 0.16 5.00
N VAL A 8 0.37 1.26 5.72
CA VAL A 8 -0.06 1.24 7.12
C VAL A 8 -1.54 1.59 7.18
N THR A 9 -2.38 0.61 7.53
CA THR A 9 -3.82 0.83 7.76
C THR A 9 -4.02 1.40 9.16
N VAL A 10 -4.74 2.53 9.24
CA VAL A 10 -5.07 3.20 10.51
C VAL A 10 -6.55 3.04 10.80
N ARG A 11 -6.91 2.73 12.04
CA ARG A 11 -8.32 2.70 12.44
C ARG A 11 -8.81 4.14 12.66
N CYS A 12 -9.81 4.53 11.87
CA CYS A 12 -10.55 5.78 12.06
C CYS A 12 -12.02 5.46 12.40
N PRO A 13 -12.48 5.67 13.65
CA PRO A 13 -13.85 5.35 14.06
C PRO A 13 -14.93 6.16 13.33
N GLY A 14 -14.56 7.30 12.74
CA GLY A 14 -15.48 8.17 12.02
C GLY A 14 -14.76 9.24 11.19
N PRO A 15 -15.53 10.08 10.48
CA PRO A 15 -14.99 11.03 9.50
C PRO A 15 -14.08 12.11 10.10
N ALA A 16 -14.33 12.55 11.35
CA ALA A 16 -13.47 13.52 12.02
C ALA A 16 -12.05 12.97 12.24
N GLU A 17 -11.93 11.69 12.60
CA GLU A 17 -10.65 11.03 12.79
C GLU A 17 -9.90 10.86 11.46
N LEU A 18 -10.65 10.54 10.39
CA LEU A 18 -10.11 10.44 9.05
C LEU A 18 -9.55 11.78 8.56
N ALA A 19 -10.31 12.88 8.71
CA ALA A 19 -9.84 14.22 8.34
C ALA A 19 -8.60 14.64 9.15
N ARG A 20 -8.53 14.25 10.43
CA ARG A 20 -7.32 14.48 11.26
C ARG A 20 -6.12 13.71 10.72
N LEU A 21 -6.33 12.45 10.32
CA LEU A 21 -5.28 11.62 9.71
C LEU A 21 -4.82 12.19 8.36
N GLU A 22 -5.74 12.61 7.49
CA GLU A 22 -5.45 13.25 6.20
C GLU A 22 -4.61 14.50 6.38
N THR A 23 -4.97 15.37 7.33
CA THR A 23 -4.19 16.58 7.66
C THR A 23 -2.79 16.20 8.12
N TRP A 24 -2.68 15.28 9.08
CA TRP A 24 -1.40 14.83 9.62
C TRP A 24 -0.48 14.19 8.57
N ALA A 25 -1.07 13.43 7.65
CA ALA A 25 -0.37 12.81 6.53
C ALA A 25 0.07 13.85 5.50
N GLY A 26 -0.80 14.83 5.19
CA GLY A 26 -0.51 15.93 4.26
C GLY A 26 0.68 16.79 4.71
N GLU A 27 0.78 17.13 6.00
CA GLU A 27 1.95 17.82 6.57
C GLU A 27 3.27 17.06 6.38
N ARG A 28 3.20 15.76 6.11
CA ARG A 28 4.35 14.84 5.95
C ARG A 28 4.46 14.29 4.54
N GLU A 29 3.66 14.83 3.61
CA GLU A 29 3.63 14.43 2.19
C GLU A 29 3.39 12.93 2.00
N LEU A 30 2.64 12.30 2.91
CA LEU A 30 2.29 10.89 2.83
C LEU A 30 1.03 10.71 1.98
N LYS A 31 1.12 9.84 0.96
CA LYS A 31 -0.04 9.41 0.19
C LYS A 31 -1.00 8.65 1.12
N ILE A 32 -2.27 9.01 1.05
CA ILE A 32 -3.37 8.29 1.70
C ILE A 32 -4.31 7.70 0.66
N THR A 33 -4.74 6.47 0.87
CA THR A 33 -5.80 5.81 0.09
C THR A 33 -6.84 5.27 1.06
N HIS A 34 -8.11 5.65 0.86
CA HIS A 34 -9.21 5.22 1.72
C HIS A 34 -10.08 4.20 1.01
N ILE A 35 -9.94 2.94 1.39
CA ILE A 35 -10.77 1.86 0.86
C ILE A 35 -11.99 1.68 1.76
N VAL A 36 -13.18 1.70 1.16
CA VAL A 36 -14.46 1.44 1.84
C VAL A 36 -15.07 0.16 1.28
N LEU A 37 -15.12 -0.88 2.10
CA LEU A 37 -15.71 -2.17 1.74
C LEU A 37 -17.21 -2.18 2.06
N ALA A 38 -18.02 -2.84 1.24
CA ALA A 38 -19.45 -3.00 1.48
C ALA A 38 -19.78 -3.81 2.76
N ARG A 39 -18.82 -4.60 3.27
CA ARG A 39 -18.96 -5.44 4.48
C ARG A 39 -17.60 -5.76 5.09
N GLY A 40 -17.61 -6.16 6.36
CA GLY A 40 -16.43 -6.65 7.10
C GLY A 40 -16.23 -5.92 8.43
N ARG A 41 -15.43 -6.52 9.33
CA ARG A 41 -15.14 -5.94 10.66
C ARG A 41 -14.37 -4.62 10.60
N MET A 42 -13.73 -4.33 9.46
CA MET A 42 -12.98 -3.10 9.22
C MET A 42 -13.31 -2.62 7.81
N ALA A 43 -14.54 -2.16 7.63
CA ALA A 43 -15.07 -1.70 6.35
C ALA A 43 -14.38 -0.41 5.87
N SER A 44 -13.97 0.46 6.79
CA SER A 44 -13.19 1.67 6.51
C SER A 44 -11.71 1.38 6.70
N GLN A 45 -10.91 1.52 5.64
CA GLN A 45 -9.47 1.22 5.63
C GLN A 45 -8.68 2.39 5.03
N PRO A 46 -8.42 3.45 5.79
CA PRO A 46 -7.45 4.47 5.39
C PRO A 46 -6.04 3.89 5.52
N MET A 47 -5.27 3.98 4.43
CA MET A 47 -3.96 3.38 4.26
C MET A 47 -2.96 4.48 3.89
N LEU A 48 -1.93 4.65 4.72
CA LEU A 48 -0.77 5.49 4.40
C LEU A 48 0.25 4.67 3.62
N THR A 49 0.75 5.21 2.50
CA THR A 49 1.68 4.54 1.60
C THR A 49 3.10 5.08 1.77
N LEU A 50 4.07 4.17 1.82
CA LEU A 50 5.50 4.44 1.81
C LEU A 50 6.15 3.71 0.63
N PRO A 51 7.07 4.35 -0.12
CA PRO A 51 7.71 3.76 -1.31
C PRO A 51 8.90 2.86 -0.93
N ASP A 52 8.85 2.19 0.21
CA ASP A 52 9.92 1.36 0.72
C ASP A 52 9.35 0.23 1.59
N ARG A 53 10.23 -0.62 2.12
CA ARG A 53 9.89 -1.81 2.92
C ARG A 53 9.87 -1.56 4.43
N GLU A 54 10.69 -0.64 4.92
CA GLU A 54 11.09 -0.58 6.34
C GLU A 54 10.60 0.70 7.04
N GLY A 55 10.17 1.71 6.28
CA GLY A 55 9.73 3.00 6.78
C GLY A 55 8.54 2.92 7.74
N HIS A 56 7.78 1.82 7.70
CA HIS A 56 6.73 1.54 8.68
C HIS A 56 7.27 1.44 10.11
N GLU A 57 8.52 1.02 10.32
CA GLU A 57 9.15 0.94 11.64
C GLU A 57 9.26 2.31 12.31
N ARG A 58 9.43 3.38 11.52
CA ARG A 58 9.40 4.77 12.00
C ARG A 58 8.00 5.35 12.01
N LEU A 59 7.20 5.04 10.99
CA LEU A 59 5.86 5.61 10.83
C LEU A 59 4.89 5.14 11.92
N VAL A 60 4.92 3.86 12.27
CA VAL A 60 3.99 3.29 13.26
C VAL A 60 4.15 3.93 14.65
N PRO A 61 5.37 4.08 15.20
CA PRO A 61 5.57 4.85 16.43
C PRO A 61 5.13 6.31 16.32
N ALA A 62 5.40 6.98 15.19
CA ALA A 62 5.00 8.37 14.98
C ALA A 62 3.46 8.54 14.98
N LEU A 63 2.74 7.63 14.34
CA LEU A 63 1.27 7.58 14.36
C LEU A 63 0.74 7.40 15.79
N ARG A 64 1.30 6.45 16.54
CA ARG A 64 0.92 6.20 17.93
C ARG A 64 1.19 7.40 18.83
N ALA A 65 2.34 8.05 18.67
CA ALA A 65 2.69 9.27 19.39
C ALA A 65 1.74 10.43 19.05
N ALA A 66 1.21 10.49 17.82
CA ALA A 66 0.19 11.45 17.39
C ALA A 66 -1.25 11.04 17.75
N GLY A 67 -1.44 9.95 18.51
CA GLY A 67 -2.75 9.50 18.99
C GLY A 67 -3.58 8.69 18.01
N PHE A 68 -2.99 8.18 16.93
CA PHE A 68 -3.66 7.28 15.99
C PHE A 68 -3.48 5.81 16.36
N ASP A 69 -4.40 4.96 15.87
CA ASP A 69 -4.39 3.50 16.09
C ASP A 69 -4.00 2.76 14.78
N PRO A 70 -2.70 2.58 14.47
CA PRO A 70 -2.27 1.76 13.33
C PRO A 70 -2.55 0.29 13.63
N VAL A 71 -3.34 -0.35 12.77
CA VAL A 71 -3.89 -1.70 13.00
C VAL A 71 -3.33 -2.77 12.08
N ARG A 72 -2.70 -2.39 10.97
CA ARG A 72 -2.09 -3.33 10.02
C ARG A 72 -0.95 -2.68 9.26
N VAL A 73 0.12 -3.44 9.03
CA VAL A 73 1.16 -3.14 8.05
C VAL A 73 1.07 -4.20 6.96
N LYS A 74 1.03 -3.77 5.69
CA LYS A 74 1.11 -4.62 4.51
C LYS A 74 2.33 -4.16 3.71
N VAL A 75 3.27 -5.06 3.43
CA VAL A 75 4.42 -4.79 2.55
C VAL A 75 4.20 -5.60 1.28
N GLU A 76 4.26 -4.92 0.15
CA GLU A 76 3.99 -5.48 -1.17
C GLU A 76 5.19 -5.28 -2.07
N THR A 77 5.33 -6.15 -3.06
CA THR A 77 6.41 -6.11 -4.03
C THR A 77 5.95 -6.70 -5.35
N VAL A 78 6.75 -6.53 -6.39
CA VAL A 78 6.52 -7.17 -7.68
C VAL A 78 6.77 -8.69 -7.62
N PRO A 79 6.05 -9.52 -8.39
CA PRO A 79 6.18 -10.98 -8.34
C PRO A 79 7.62 -11.49 -8.51
N ALA A 80 8.43 -10.84 -9.36
CA ALA A 80 9.83 -11.21 -9.59
C ALA A 80 10.70 -11.16 -8.30
N ALA A 81 10.29 -10.41 -7.28
CA ALA A 81 10.99 -10.31 -6.00
C ALA A 81 10.58 -11.40 -4.99
N CYS A 82 9.49 -12.14 -5.23
CA CYS A 82 8.96 -13.14 -4.29
C CYS A 82 9.96 -14.27 -4.00
N ASP A 83 10.74 -14.72 -4.99
CA ASP A 83 11.76 -15.76 -4.79
C ASP A 83 12.89 -15.32 -3.84
N ALA A 84 13.26 -14.04 -3.90
CA ALA A 84 14.24 -13.46 -2.98
C ALA A 84 13.68 -13.40 -1.55
N LEU A 85 12.41 -13.01 -1.40
CA LEU A 85 11.72 -12.95 -0.12
C LEU A 85 11.57 -14.34 0.52
N ALA A 86 11.19 -15.36 -0.25
CA ALA A 86 11.09 -16.73 0.23
C ALA A 86 12.44 -17.25 0.75
N ARG A 87 13.53 -16.99 0.01
CA ARG A 87 14.90 -17.32 0.46
C ARG A 87 15.33 -16.56 1.71
N ALA A 88 14.82 -15.34 1.89
CA ALA A 88 15.04 -14.54 3.09
C ALA A 88 14.12 -14.94 4.27
N GLY A 89 13.30 -15.98 4.13
CA GLY A 89 12.45 -16.52 5.21
C GLY A 89 11.10 -15.83 5.37
N TYR A 90 10.67 -15.01 4.40
CA TYR A 90 9.34 -14.39 4.42
C TYR A 90 8.30 -15.32 3.80
N GLU A 91 7.16 -15.45 4.48
CA GLU A 91 6.00 -16.15 3.96
C GLU A 91 5.09 -15.15 3.23
N ILE A 92 4.86 -15.37 1.92
CA ILE A 92 3.93 -14.57 1.14
C ILE A 92 2.49 -14.88 1.60
N ARG A 93 1.81 -13.88 2.14
CA ARG A 93 0.45 -14.03 2.71
C ARG A 93 -0.66 -13.90 1.68
N SER A 94 -0.43 -13.15 0.61
CA SER A 94 -1.39 -12.89 -0.46
C SER A 94 -0.65 -12.49 -1.71
N GLU A 95 -1.18 -12.88 -2.86
CA GLU A 95 -0.76 -12.40 -4.18
C GLU A 95 -2.02 -11.88 -4.88
N GLU A 96 -1.99 -10.64 -5.35
CA GLU A 96 -3.08 -10.02 -6.11
C GLU A 96 -2.64 -9.96 -7.59
N ARG A 97 -3.45 -10.55 -8.47
CA ARG A 97 -3.25 -10.46 -9.93
C ARG A 97 -4.49 -9.84 -10.55
N GLU A 98 -4.33 -8.71 -11.21
CA GLU A 98 -5.39 -8.04 -11.95
C GLU A 98 -5.25 -8.40 -13.43
N PHE A 99 -6.33 -8.89 -14.04
CA PHE A 99 -6.39 -9.20 -15.47
C PHE A 99 -7.31 -8.19 -16.15
N VAL A 100 -6.78 -7.44 -17.10
CA VAL A 100 -7.58 -6.48 -17.90
C VAL A 100 -8.23 -7.25 -19.05
N LEU A 101 -9.57 -7.38 -19.00
CA LEU A 101 -10.33 -8.07 -20.03
C LEU A 101 -10.70 -7.16 -21.21
N TYR A 102 -10.84 -5.86 -20.94
CA TYR A 102 -11.17 -4.85 -21.94
C TYR A 102 -10.58 -3.51 -21.51
N ASP A 103 -9.75 -2.96 -22.39
CA ASP A 103 -9.25 -1.60 -22.30
C ASP A 103 -9.76 -0.83 -23.52
N SER A 104 -10.44 0.29 -23.26
CA SER A 104 -10.98 1.15 -24.31
C SER A 104 -9.94 2.05 -24.95
N ASP A 105 -8.78 2.24 -24.32
CA ASP A 105 -7.75 3.16 -24.78
C ASP A 105 -6.34 2.68 -24.40
N LEU A 106 -5.92 1.61 -25.09
CA LEU A 106 -4.58 1.04 -24.99
C LEU A 106 -3.45 2.04 -25.31
N SER A 107 -3.77 3.17 -25.97
CA SER A 107 -2.75 4.19 -26.31
C SER A 107 -2.23 4.94 -25.09
N VAL A 108 -2.94 4.87 -23.96
CA VAL A 108 -2.49 5.44 -22.67
C VAL A 108 -1.26 4.71 -22.12
N ASP A 109 -1.07 3.43 -22.49
CA ASP A 109 0.06 2.60 -22.08
C ASP A 109 1.24 2.61 -23.08
N ASP A 110 1.13 3.35 -24.19
CA ASP A 110 2.23 3.47 -25.17
C ASP A 110 3.49 4.03 -24.49
N GLY A 111 4.53 3.20 -24.40
CA GLY A 111 5.84 3.55 -23.82
C GLY A 111 6.13 2.98 -22.43
N TRP A 112 5.26 2.14 -21.87
CA TRP A 112 5.56 1.38 -20.64
C TRP A 112 6.28 0.06 -20.93
N ILE A 113 7.28 -0.24 -20.08
CA ILE A 113 8.19 -1.42 -20.03
C ILE A 113 8.25 -2.24 -21.33
N GLU A 114 9.29 -2.03 -22.12
CA GLU A 114 9.72 -3.05 -23.09
C GLU A 114 10.09 -4.30 -22.32
N GLU A 115 9.29 -5.37 -22.43
CA GLU A 115 9.73 -6.69 -21.98
C GLU A 115 10.96 -7.06 -22.81
N GLY A 116 12.14 -6.93 -22.20
CA GLY A 116 13.37 -7.43 -22.78
C GLY A 116 13.19 -8.91 -23.07
N ALA A 117 13.07 -9.25 -24.35
CA ALA A 117 12.98 -10.61 -24.83
C ALA A 117 14.18 -11.41 -24.29
N SER A 118 13.95 -12.19 -23.23
CA SER A 118 14.85 -13.25 -22.85
C SER A 118 14.81 -14.31 -23.96
N SER A 119 15.99 -14.61 -24.47
CA SER A 119 16.29 -15.46 -25.64
C SER A 119 15.74 -16.88 -25.57
#